data_AF-A0A7R9P9X9-F1
#
_entry.id   AF-A0A7R9P9X9-F1
#
_cell.length_a   1.000
_cell.length_b   1.000
_cell.length_c   1.000
_cell.angle_alpha   90.00
_cell.angle_beta   90.00
_cell.angle_gamma   90.00
#
_symmetry.space_group_name_H-M   'P 1'
#
loop_
_entity.id
_entity.type
_entity.pdbx_description
1 polymer ?
#
loop_
_entity_poly.entity_id
_entity_poly.type
_entity_poly.pdbx_seq_one_letter_code
_entity_poly.pdbx_strand_id
1 'polypeptide(L)'
;MVIPSFVVYFEPFLRSGMADLIEACRACCHHLHDSSSGCTALHYAVDASQEETLQFAMDDGADIEAKDRQGWTPLMRGMVSESTISILQALVSRGADVNCCDRRNQTCLMQAVLSGRQDAVKLLIDAGVDLHSRNVYSNTALDMAIGRGYNPSAGGEPPGISRRFQEEE
;
A
#
# COMPACT_ATOMS: atom_id res chain seq x y z
N MET A 1 22.75 -23.49 -27.83
CA MET A 1 21.76 -22.51 -27.34
C MET A 1 20.90 -23.25 -26.33
N VAL A 2 21.31 -23.23 -25.06
CA VAL A 2 20.71 -24.04 -23.99
C VAL A 2 20.27 -23.06 -22.91
N ILE A 3 18.96 -22.95 -22.74
CA ILE A 3 18.32 -22.24 -21.64
C ILE A 3 18.53 -23.12 -20.40
N PRO A 4 19.25 -22.68 -19.34
CA PRO A 4 19.32 -23.48 -18.14
C PRO A 4 18.10 -23.21 -17.27
N SER A 5 17.40 -24.29 -16.96
CA SER A 5 16.48 -24.45 -15.86
C SER A 5 17.06 -23.85 -14.57
N PHE A 6 16.47 -22.78 -14.06
CA PHE A 6 16.78 -22.23 -12.74
C PHE A 6 15.51 -22.18 -11.88
N VAL A 7 14.87 -23.35 -11.77
CA VAL A 7 14.07 -23.65 -10.59
C VAL A 7 15.06 -24.20 -9.56
N VAL A 8 14.82 -23.93 -8.27
CA VAL A 8 15.56 -24.43 -7.10
C VAL A 8 16.75 -23.58 -6.65
N TYR A 9 16.52 -22.37 -6.13
CA TYR A 9 17.36 -21.78 -5.06
C TYR A 9 16.61 -20.74 -4.19
N PHE A 10 15.28 -20.83 -4.07
CA PHE A 10 14.47 -19.80 -3.40
C PHE A 10 14.15 -20.05 -1.92
N GLU A 11 14.82 -20.99 -1.24
CA GLU A 11 14.57 -21.30 0.17
C GLU A 11 15.90 -21.73 0.82
N PRO A 12 16.75 -20.77 1.27
CA PRO A 12 16.80 -20.44 2.70
C PRO A 12 17.24 -18.99 3.02
N PHE A 13 17.18 -18.07 2.06
CA PHE A 13 17.92 -16.80 2.14
C PHE A 13 17.22 -15.69 2.96
N LEU A 14 16.03 -15.93 3.52
CA LEU A 14 15.36 -14.94 4.38
C LEU A 14 16.00 -14.77 5.77
N ARG A 15 17.03 -15.55 6.13
CA ARG A 15 17.68 -15.48 7.46
C ARG A 15 19.10 -14.92 7.50
N SER A 16 19.80 -14.74 6.38
CA SER A 16 21.18 -14.22 6.38
C SER A 16 21.30 -12.97 5.50
N GLY A 17 21.07 -11.80 6.08
CA GLY A 17 21.54 -10.52 5.54
C GLY A 17 20.66 -9.90 4.45
N MET A 18 19.86 -8.91 4.84
CA MET A 18 19.08 -8.08 3.89
C MET A 18 19.92 -7.24 2.91
N ALA A 19 21.26 -7.24 3.03
CA ALA A 19 22.17 -6.65 2.05
C ALA A 19 22.15 -7.40 0.70
N ASP A 20 21.87 -8.70 0.72
CA ASP A 20 21.78 -9.51 -0.50
C ASP A 20 20.51 -9.21 -1.30
N LEU A 21 19.52 -8.50 -0.75
CA LEU A 21 18.33 -8.07 -1.48
C LEU A 21 18.68 -6.93 -2.45
N ILE A 22 19.59 -6.03 -2.08
CA ILE A 22 20.13 -4.98 -2.97
C ILE A 22 21.03 -5.61 -4.05
N GLU A 23 21.89 -6.57 -3.68
CA GLU A 23 22.75 -7.29 -4.64
C GLU A 23 21.92 -8.17 -5.61
N ALA A 24 20.84 -8.79 -5.13
CA ALA A 24 19.87 -9.51 -5.96
C ALA A 24 19.07 -8.58 -6.87
N CYS A 25 18.72 -7.37 -6.42
CA CYS A 25 18.14 -6.32 -7.28
C CYS A 25 19.14 -5.89 -8.37
N ARG A 26 20.42 -5.71 -8.01
CA ARG A 26 21.50 -5.34 -8.94
C ARG A 26 21.79 -6.41 -10.00
N ALA A 27 21.57 -7.69 -9.70
CA ALA A 27 21.80 -8.80 -10.63
C ALA A 27 20.60 -9.13 -11.53
N CYS A 28 19.38 -8.78 -11.11
CA CYS A 28 18.13 -9.15 -11.78
C CYS A 28 17.26 -7.91 -12.06
N CYS A 29 17.64 -7.10 -13.04
CA CYS A 29 16.93 -5.88 -13.46
C CYS A 29 15.51 -6.10 -14.04
N HIS A 30 14.73 -7.13 -13.67
CA HIS A 30 13.32 -7.23 -14.08
C HIS A 30 12.47 -7.81 -12.95
N HIS A 31 11.61 -6.95 -12.39
CA HIS A 31 10.45 -7.29 -11.54
C HIS A 31 10.63 -8.52 -10.67
N LEU A 32 11.36 -8.38 -9.56
CA LEU A 32 11.26 -9.31 -8.43
C LEU A 32 9.79 -9.36 -8.02
N HIS A 33 9.07 -10.39 -8.43
CA HIS A 33 7.76 -10.72 -7.92
C HIS A 33 7.94 -12.01 -7.15
N ASP A 34 7.76 -11.99 -5.84
CA ASP A 34 7.64 -13.24 -5.11
C ASP A 34 6.44 -14.01 -5.70
N SER A 35 6.69 -15.20 -6.22
CA SER A 35 5.68 -16.03 -6.87
C SER A 35 4.59 -16.51 -5.91
N SER A 36 4.74 -16.26 -4.59
CA SER A 36 3.73 -16.59 -3.58
C SER A 36 2.85 -15.38 -3.20
N SER A 37 3.39 -14.17 -3.16
CA SER A 37 2.70 -12.96 -2.69
C SER A 37 2.50 -11.88 -3.76
N GLY A 38 3.27 -11.90 -4.85
CA GLY A 38 3.31 -10.84 -5.86
C GLY A 38 4.03 -9.57 -5.39
N CYS A 39 4.67 -9.59 -4.23
CA CYS A 39 5.39 -8.45 -3.68
C CYS A 39 6.63 -8.11 -4.52
N THR A 40 6.84 -6.80 -4.73
CA THR A 40 8.04 -6.26 -5.36
C THR A 40 9.11 -5.86 -4.37
N ALA A 41 10.33 -5.58 -4.86
CA ALA A 41 11.42 -5.05 -4.03
C ALA A 41 10.99 -3.81 -3.22
N LEU A 42 10.15 -2.93 -3.80
CA LEU A 42 9.59 -1.77 -3.11
C LEU A 42 8.66 -2.16 -1.95
N HIS A 43 7.84 -3.20 -2.09
CA HIS A 43 6.99 -3.68 -1.00
C HIS A 43 7.83 -4.15 0.20
N TYR A 44 8.89 -4.90 -0.07
CA TYR A 44 9.80 -5.37 0.98
C TYR A 44 10.60 -4.23 1.61
N ALA A 45 11.05 -3.26 0.82
CA ALA A 45 11.76 -2.09 1.35
C ALA A 45 10.87 -1.26 2.30
N VAL A 46 9.59 -1.13 1.97
CA VAL A 46 8.60 -0.46 2.82
C VAL A 46 8.34 -1.25 4.12
N ASP A 47 8.13 -2.56 4.04
CA ASP A 47 7.92 -3.41 5.21
C ASP A 47 9.15 -3.42 6.15
N ALA A 48 10.35 -3.46 5.57
CA ALA A 48 11.62 -3.47 6.31
C ALA A 48 12.06 -2.09 6.82
N SER A 49 11.32 -1.03 6.47
CA SER A 49 11.68 0.36 6.74
C SER A 49 13.09 0.76 6.28
N GLN A 50 13.52 0.29 5.10
CA GLN A 50 14.86 0.58 4.57
C GLN A 50 14.83 1.70 3.54
N GLU A 51 15.16 2.91 3.98
CA GLU A 51 15.19 4.10 3.11
C GLU A 51 16.20 3.98 1.96
N GLU A 52 17.41 3.47 2.22
CA GLU A 52 18.45 3.31 1.19
C GLU A 52 18.01 2.35 0.08
N THR A 53 17.47 1.18 0.47
CA THR A 53 16.94 0.18 -0.47
C THR A 53 15.77 0.72 -1.27
N LEU A 54 14.90 1.52 -0.62
CA LEU A 54 13.77 2.17 -1.28
C LEU A 54 14.25 3.17 -2.35
N GLN A 55 15.17 4.07 -2.00
CA GLN A 55 15.72 5.06 -2.94
C GLN A 55 16.43 4.38 -4.10
N PHE A 56 17.26 3.37 -3.81
CA PHE A 56 17.94 2.62 -4.84
C PHE A 56 16.96 1.95 -5.81
N ALA A 57 15.92 1.28 -5.30
CA ALA A 57 14.91 0.66 -6.16
C ALA A 57 14.15 1.68 -7.01
N MET A 58 13.82 2.85 -6.46
CA MET A 58 13.19 3.94 -7.21
C MET A 58 14.11 4.51 -8.30
N ASP A 59 15.42 4.61 -8.03
CA ASP A 59 16.42 5.09 -8.98
C ASP A 59 16.71 4.08 -10.10
N ASP A 60 16.61 2.78 -9.80
CA ASP A 60 16.72 1.68 -10.76
C ASP A 60 15.48 1.57 -11.68
N GLY A 61 14.46 2.40 -11.46
CA GLY A 61 13.23 2.42 -12.26
C GLY A 61 12.21 1.36 -11.85
N ALA A 62 12.24 0.91 -10.59
CA ALA A 62 11.19 0.04 -10.08
C ALA A 62 9.81 0.73 -10.19
N ASP A 63 8.80 -0.07 -10.54
CA ASP A 63 7.43 0.41 -10.64
C ASP A 63 6.85 0.72 -9.24
N ILE A 64 6.69 2.03 -8.98
CA ILE A 64 6.16 2.58 -7.71
C ILE A 64 4.70 2.18 -7.49
N GLU A 65 3.96 1.93 -8.57
CA GLU A 65 2.54 1.54 -8.55
C GLU A 65 2.34 0.04 -8.71
N ALA A 66 3.42 -0.75 -8.62
CA ALA A 66 3.34 -2.20 -8.73
C ALA A 66 2.33 -2.74 -7.71
N LYS A 67 1.39 -3.56 -8.17
CA LYS A 67 0.39 -4.18 -7.31
C LYS A 67 0.75 -5.61 -6.95
N ASP A 68 0.68 -5.94 -5.67
CA ASP A 68 0.82 -7.32 -5.20
C ASP A 68 -0.42 -8.18 -5.54
N ARG A 69 -0.46 -9.43 -5.06
CA ARG A 69 -1.64 -10.30 -5.26
C ARG A 69 -2.90 -9.85 -4.54
N GLN A 70 -2.82 -8.95 -3.58
CA GLN A 70 -3.98 -8.35 -2.92
C GLN A 70 -4.41 -7.05 -3.62
N GLY A 71 -3.62 -6.58 -4.58
CA GLY A 71 -3.83 -5.31 -5.27
C GLY A 71 -3.25 -4.12 -4.51
N TRP A 72 -2.40 -4.36 -3.51
CA TRP A 72 -1.77 -3.32 -2.72
C TRP A 72 -0.57 -2.78 -3.46
N THR A 73 -0.43 -1.45 -3.44
CA THR A 73 0.78 -0.77 -3.87
C THR A 73 1.77 -0.68 -2.70
N PRO A 74 3.06 -0.39 -2.95
CA PRO A 74 4.03 -0.12 -1.90
C PRO A 74 3.56 0.96 -0.91
N LEU A 75 2.85 1.99 -1.40
CA LEU A 75 2.28 3.02 -0.55
C LEU A 75 1.18 2.47 0.37
N MET A 76 0.24 1.67 -0.16
CA MET A 76 -0.81 1.04 0.66
C MET A 76 -0.22 0.11 1.72
N ARG A 77 0.81 -0.65 1.35
CA ARG A 77 1.54 -1.52 2.28
C ARG A 77 2.14 -0.71 3.42
N GLY A 78 2.76 0.43 3.08
CA GLY A 78 3.31 1.38 4.05
C GLY A 78 2.28 2.00 4.98
N MET A 79 1.02 2.13 4.56
CA MET A 79 -0.05 2.62 5.47
C MET A 79 -0.45 1.60 6.53
N VAL A 80 -0.18 0.32 6.30
CA VAL A 80 -0.55 -0.79 7.21
C VAL A 80 0.63 -1.30 8.03
N SER A 81 1.85 -1.21 7.51
CA SER A 81 3.06 -1.58 8.24
C SER A 81 3.44 -0.52 9.27
N GLU A 82 4.41 -0.85 10.13
CA GLU A 82 5.06 0.10 11.05
C GLU A 82 6.11 0.97 10.33
N SER A 83 5.99 1.16 9.01
CA SER A 83 7.00 1.86 8.22
C SER A 83 7.14 3.32 8.62
N THR A 84 8.37 3.83 8.66
CA THR A 84 8.64 5.23 9.00
C THR A 84 7.92 6.20 8.06
N ILE A 85 7.46 7.34 8.59
CA ILE A 85 6.80 8.40 7.80
C ILE A 85 7.70 8.89 6.65
N SER A 86 9.02 8.93 6.85
CA SER A 86 10.01 9.25 5.83
C SER A 86 9.87 8.41 4.55
N ILE A 87 9.56 7.12 4.69
CA ILE A 87 9.39 6.19 3.55
C ILE A 87 8.11 6.53 2.78
N LEU A 88 7.03 6.84 3.50
CA LEU A 88 5.77 7.27 2.88
C LEU A 88 5.96 8.61 2.15
N GLN A 89 6.68 9.55 2.77
CA GLN A 89 7.03 10.82 2.14
C GLN A 89 7.87 10.63 0.88
N ALA A 90 8.85 9.72 0.91
CA ALA A 90 9.68 9.39 -0.25
C ALA A 90 8.84 8.83 -1.40
N LEU A 91 7.91 7.91 -1.12
CA LEU A 91 6.99 7.36 -2.12
C LEU A 91 6.11 8.45 -2.74
N VAL A 92 5.47 9.27 -1.91
CA VAL A 92 4.61 10.37 -2.40
C VAL A 92 5.42 11.40 -3.19
N SER A 93 6.64 11.73 -2.75
CA SER A 93 7.53 12.67 -3.45
C SER A 93 7.98 12.17 -4.83
N ARG A 94 8.02 10.84 -5.02
CA ARG A 94 8.32 10.19 -6.29
C ARG A 94 7.09 9.98 -7.17
N GLY A 95 5.93 10.49 -6.77
CA GLY A 95 4.70 10.46 -7.56
C GLY A 95 3.83 9.23 -7.32
N ALA A 96 3.97 8.54 -6.18
CA ALA A 96 3.04 7.48 -5.81
C ALA A 96 1.59 8.01 -5.74
N ASP A 97 0.64 7.26 -6.28
CA ASP A 97 -0.77 7.62 -6.27
C ASP A 97 -1.35 7.49 -4.86
N VAL A 98 -1.67 8.62 -4.23
CA VAL A 98 -2.30 8.66 -2.91
C VAL A 98 -3.75 8.16 -2.92
N ASN A 99 -4.40 8.16 -4.08
CA ASN A 99 -5.75 7.64 -4.28
C ASN A 99 -5.77 6.16 -4.67
N CYS A 100 -4.61 5.47 -4.56
CA CYS A 100 -4.53 4.05 -4.85
C CYS A 100 -5.54 3.24 -4.02
N CYS A 101 -6.05 2.18 -4.64
CA CYS A 101 -7.01 1.27 -4.02
C CYS A 101 -6.70 -0.20 -4.31
N ASP A 102 -7.09 -1.04 -3.36
CA ASP A 102 -6.95 -2.49 -3.44
C ASP A 102 -8.07 -3.14 -4.27
N ARG A 103 -8.06 -4.47 -4.39
CA ARG A 103 -9.09 -5.23 -5.13
C ARG A 103 -10.50 -5.12 -4.55
N ARG A 104 -10.66 -4.60 -3.34
CA ARG A 104 -11.94 -4.36 -2.67
C ARG A 104 -12.32 -2.87 -2.70
N ASN A 105 -11.67 -2.09 -3.57
CA ASN A 105 -11.78 -0.63 -3.65
C ASN A 105 -11.56 0.05 -2.29
N GLN A 106 -10.80 -0.56 -1.38
CA GLN A 106 -10.36 0.13 -0.18
C GLN A 106 -9.26 1.09 -0.60
N THR A 107 -9.43 2.38 -0.33
CA THR A 107 -8.42 3.37 -0.66
C THR A 107 -7.26 3.32 0.33
N CYS A 108 -6.13 3.90 -0.05
CA CYS A 108 -4.96 4.08 0.80
C CYS A 108 -5.32 4.72 2.14
N LEU A 109 -6.19 5.73 2.10
CA LEU A 109 -6.71 6.41 3.29
C LEU A 109 -7.53 5.48 4.19
N MET A 110 -8.42 4.65 3.61
CA MET A 110 -9.19 3.67 4.39
C MET A 110 -8.27 2.71 5.13
N GLN A 111 -7.19 2.24 4.47
CA GLN A 111 -6.20 1.37 5.10
C GLN A 111 -5.43 2.09 6.22
N ALA A 112 -5.02 3.34 6.03
CA ALA A 112 -4.36 4.13 7.07
C ALA A 112 -5.25 4.34 8.31
N VAL A 113 -6.54 4.61 8.09
CA VAL A 113 -7.56 4.72 9.14
C VAL A 113 -7.78 3.39 9.85
N LEU A 114 -7.86 2.28 9.11
CA LEU A 114 -7.93 0.93 9.68
C LEU A 114 -6.66 0.56 10.46
N SER A 115 -5.51 1.10 10.13
CA SER A 115 -4.30 0.85 10.92
C SER A 115 -4.24 1.72 12.16
N GLY A 116 -5.06 2.77 12.26
CA GLY A 116 -5.05 3.73 13.37
C GLY A 116 -3.82 4.65 13.35
N ARG A 117 -3.08 4.69 12.23
CA ARG A 117 -1.84 5.45 12.10
C ARG A 117 -2.14 6.91 11.78
N GLN A 118 -2.32 7.73 12.82
CA GLN A 118 -2.69 9.15 12.68
C GLN A 118 -1.71 9.94 11.80
N ASP A 119 -0.41 9.67 11.90
CA ASP A 119 0.60 10.39 11.13
C ASP A 119 0.57 10.03 9.64
N ALA A 120 0.26 8.77 9.31
CA ALA A 120 0.05 8.32 7.94
C ALA A 120 -1.23 8.93 7.34
N VAL A 121 -2.30 9.03 8.14
CA VAL A 121 -3.54 9.72 7.74
C VAL A 121 -3.29 11.21 7.48
N LYS A 122 -2.54 11.90 8.35
CA LYS A 122 -2.18 13.32 8.14
C LYS A 122 -1.39 13.51 6.85
N LEU A 123 -0.40 12.64 6.59
CA LEU A 123 0.40 12.71 5.36
C LEU A 123 -0.48 12.57 4.10
N LEU A 124 -1.43 11.64 4.09
CA LEU A 124 -2.34 11.47 2.96
C LEU A 124 -3.28 12.68 2.77
N ILE A 125 -3.75 13.27 3.87
CA ILE A 125 -4.58 14.49 3.83
C ILE A 125 -3.75 15.66 3.27
N ASP A 126 -2.52 15.84 3.75
CA ASP A 126 -1.60 16.88 3.28
C ASP A 126 -1.24 16.70 1.80
N ALA A 127 -1.19 15.44 1.34
CA ALA A 127 -0.96 15.10 -0.06
C ALA A 127 -2.20 15.26 -0.96
N GLY A 128 -3.36 15.63 -0.41
CA GLY A 128 -4.57 15.91 -1.18
C GLY A 128 -5.36 14.68 -1.62
N VAL A 129 -5.38 13.62 -0.79
CA VAL A 129 -6.18 12.42 -1.07
C VAL A 129 -7.68 12.71 -1.14
N ASP A 130 -8.41 11.98 -1.99
CA ASP A 130 -9.86 12.04 -2.07
C ASP A 130 -10.51 11.38 -0.84
N LEU A 131 -11.22 12.20 -0.05
CA LEU A 131 -11.94 11.78 1.15
C LEU A 131 -13.32 11.18 0.84
N HIS A 132 -13.85 11.40 -0.37
CA HIS A 132 -15.20 11.01 -0.76
C HIS A 132 -15.29 9.66 -1.47
N SER A 133 -14.14 9.07 -1.78
CA SER A 133 -14.04 7.73 -2.34
C SER A 133 -14.75 6.70 -1.46
N ARG A 134 -15.52 5.82 -2.11
CA ARG A 134 -16.30 4.76 -1.47
C ARG A 134 -15.77 3.40 -1.87
N ASN A 135 -15.66 2.51 -0.89
CA ASN A 135 -15.30 1.12 -1.15
C ASN A 135 -16.51 0.29 -1.63
N VAL A 136 -16.29 -1.01 -1.84
CA VAL A 136 -17.35 -1.96 -2.24
C VAL A 136 -18.54 -2.04 -1.27
N TYR A 137 -18.37 -1.60 -0.01
CA TYR A 137 -19.42 -1.53 0.99
C TYR A 137 -20.12 -0.17 1.03
N SER A 138 -19.84 0.71 0.06
CA SER A 138 -20.32 2.11 0.03
C SER A 138 -19.87 2.97 1.21
N ASN A 139 -18.88 2.51 1.98
CA ASN A 139 -18.32 3.25 3.10
C ASN A 139 -17.20 4.17 2.64
N THR A 140 -17.15 5.37 3.20
CA THR A 140 -16.02 6.30 3.11
C THR A 140 -14.98 6.02 4.18
N ALA A 141 -13.79 6.62 4.07
CA ALA A 141 -12.77 6.53 5.11
C ALA A 141 -13.28 7.08 6.47
N LEU A 142 -14.14 8.10 6.44
CA LEU A 142 -14.77 8.65 7.63
C LEU A 142 -15.75 7.65 8.27
N ASP A 143 -16.58 6.98 7.47
CA ASP A 143 -17.51 5.96 7.97
C ASP A 143 -16.77 4.81 8.67
N MET A 144 -15.59 4.45 8.14
CA MET A 144 -14.72 3.44 8.74
C MET A 144 -14.05 3.91 10.03
N ALA A 145 -13.64 5.18 10.10
CA ALA A 145 -13.11 5.79 11.32
C ALA A 145 -14.17 5.82 12.43
N ILE A 146 -15.40 6.22 12.08
CA ILE A 146 -16.54 6.24 12.99
C ILE A 146 -16.87 4.83 13.45
N GLY A 147 -16.96 3.85 12.54
CA GLY A 147 -17.23 2.45 12.86
C GLY A 147 -16.22 1.79 13.80
N ARG A 148 -14.97 2.29 13.88
CA ARG A 148 -13.99 1.85 14.89
C ARG A 148 -14.20 2.47 16.27
N GLY A 149 -14.72 3.69 16.35
CA GLY A 149 -15.16 4.29 17.61
C GLY A 149 -16.53 3.78 18.07
N TYR A 150 -17.34 3.29 17.12
CA TYR A 150 -18.71 2.86 17.34
C TYR A 150 -18.79 1.33 17.46
N ASN A 151 -18.72 0.80 18.68
CA ASN A 151 -19.01 -0.61 18.96
C ASN A 151 -20.53 -0.83 18.91
N PRO A 152 -21.10 -1.49 17.88
CA PRO A 152 -22.54 -1.56 17.68
C PRO A 152 -23.15 -2.73 18.47
N SER A 153 -22.87 -2.80 19.77
CA SER A 153 -23.61 -3.66 20.70
C SER A 153 -24.97 -3.09 21.09
N ALA A 154 -25.32 -1.90 20.60
CA ALA A 154 -26.63 -1.30 20.77
C ALA A 154 -27.24 -1.08 19.37
N GLY A 155 -28.31 -1.83 19.07
CA GLY A 155 -29.04 -1.72 17.82
C GLY A 155 -29.50 -0.29 17.56
N GLY A 156 -28.98 0.30 16.49
CA GLY A 156 -29.39 1.58 15.97
C GLY A 156 -29.01 1.63 14.50
N GLU A 157 -30.00 1.82 13.64
CA GLU A 157 -29.84 1.89 12.20
C GLU A 157 -28.79 2.92 11.79
N PRO A 158 -28.02 2.68 10.70
CA PRO A 158 -27.08 3.67 10.20
C PRO A 158 -27.84 4.94 9.77
N PRO A 159 -27.32 6.14 10.04
CA PRO A 159 -27.94 7.36 9.56
C PRO A 159 -27.94 7.34 8.04
N GLY A 160 -29.15 7.28 7.47
CA GLY A 160 -29.38 7.41 6.05
C GLY A 160 -28.70 8.68 5.54
N ILE A 161 -27.61 8.50 4.79
CA ILE A 161 -27.10 9.50 3.87
C ILE A 161 -28.21 9.75 2.84
N SER A 162 -29.03 10.77 3.10
CA SER A 162 -29.89 11.42 2.11
C SER A 162 -29.03 11.82 0.92
N ARG A 163 -28.91 10.92 -0.06
CA ARG A 163 -28.64 11.32 -1.44
C ARG A 163 -29.93 11.93 -1.97
N ARG A 164 -29.99 13.26 -2.03
CA ARG A 164 -30.81 13.99 -3.01
C ARG A 164 -30.27 15.40 -3.23
N PHE A 165 -29.17 15.45 -3.98
CA PHE A 165 -28.85 16.49 -4.97
C PHE A 165 -28.52 15.64 -6.22
N GLN A 166 -29.09 15.77 -7.43
CA GLN A 166 -29.92 16.75 -8.13
C GLN A 166 -30.82 15.98 -9.14
N GLU A 167 -31.92 16.60 -9.55
CA GLU A 167 -32.57 16.59 -10.88
C GLU A 167 -33.57 17.76 -10.75
N GLU A 168 -33.15 19.00 -11.01
CA GLU A 168 -33.26 19.71 -12.31
C GLU A 168 -34.65 19.60 -12.97
N GLU A 169 -35.28 20.78 -13.08
CA GLU A 169 -36.58 21.21 -13.66
C GLU A 169 -37.90 20.84 -12.98
#